data_AF-A0A3Q7YGX5-F1
#
_entry.id   AF-A0A3Q7YGX5-F1
#
_cell.length_a   1.000
_cell.length_b   1.000
_cell.length_c   1.000
_cell.angle_alpha   90.00
_cell.angle_beta   90.00
_cell.angle_gamma   90.00
#
_symmetry.space_group_name_H-M   'P 1'
#
loop_
_entity.id
_entity.type
_entity.pdbx_description
1 polymer ?
#
loop_
_entity_poly.entity_id
_entity_poly.type
_entity_poly.pdbx_seq_one_letter_code
_entity_poly.pdbx_strand_id
1 'polypeptide(L)'
;MKIIKVAPNQAENLRGILMEIEYLPISSVEKARPIMEEFIDIWREVLSKKSVPGQFMLAEADFAEYGLSDNYSWQHTAVQYATTLAQLIATVQQLRN
;
A
#
# COMPACT_ATOMS: atom_id res chain seq x y z
N MET A 1 5.33 9.03 -6.56
CA MET A 1 4.50 8.95 -5.34
C MET A 1 3.18 9.65 -5.58
N LYS A 2 2.06 8.95 -5.42
CA LYS A 2 0.72 9.53 -5.43
C LYS A 2 0.09 9.35 -4.05
N ILE A 3 -0.69 10.34 -3.60
CA ILE A 3 -1.38 10.32 -2.31
C ILE A 3 -2.87 10.38 -2.58
N ILE A 4 -3.62 9.45 -1.99
CA ILE A 4 -5.04 9.27 -2.22
C ILE A 4 -5.77 9.35 -0.88
N LYS A 5 -6.77 10.23 -0.81
CA LYS A 5 -7.71 10.30 0.31
C LYS A 5 -8.71 9.15 0.17
N VAL A 6 -8.86 8.34 1.22
CA VAL A 6 -9.88 7.28 1.27
C VAL A 6 -11.02 7.69 2.18
N ALA A 7 -12.24 7.74 1.61
CA ALA A 7 -13.49 7.99 2.31
C ALA A 7 -14.56 6.98 1.81
N PRO A 8 -15.32 6.32 2.69
CA PRO A 8 -16.34 5.32 2.30
C PRO A 8 -17.49 5.93 1.50
N ASN A 9 -17.80 7.20 1.79
CA ASN A 9 -18.81 7.99 1.11
C ASN A 9 -18.33 9.44 1.05
N GLN A 10 -18.76 10.21 0.06
CA GLN A 10 -18.35 11.61 -0.13
C GLN A 10 -18.74 12.51 1.07
N ALA A 11 -19.76 12.10 1.82
CA ALA A 11 -20.25 12.79 3.02
C ALA A 11 -19.54 12.38 4.34
N GLU A 12 -18.65 11.39 4.32
CA GLU A 12 -17.96 10.92 5.53
C GLU A 12 -16.57 11.54 5.74
N ASN A 13 -16.13 11.57 7.00
CA ASN A 13 -14.78 11.98 7.38
C ASN A 13 -13.70 11.01 6.86
N LEU A 14 -12.49 11.55 6.65
CA LEU A 14 -11.30 10.81 6.23
C LEU A 14 -11.10 9.54 7.07
N ARG A 15 -11.03 8.36 6.43
CA ARG A 15 -10.78 7.09 7.12
C ARG A 15 -9.34 6.63 7.01
N GLY A 16 -8.63 7.07 5.98
CA GLY A 16 -7.23 6.75 5.76
C GLY A 16 -6.63 7.49 4.58
N ILE A 17 -5.31 7.44 4.49
CA ILE A 17 -4.54 7.95 3.37
C ILE A 17 -3.85 6.75 2.73
N LEU A 18 -4.08 6.53 1.44
CA LEU A 18 -3.36 5.54 0.65
C LEU A 18 -2.21 6.24 -0.07
N MET A 19 -1.03 5.65 -0.03
CA MET A 19 0.14 6.16 -0.73
C MET A 19 0.58 5.13 -1.75
N GLU A 20 0.55 5.51 -3.03
CA GLU A 20 1.08 4.70 -4.12
C GLU A 20 2.53 5.13 -4.39
N ILE A 21 3.42 4.15 -4.35
CA ILE A 21 4.84 4.33 -4.64
C ILE A 21 5.19 3.39 -5.78
N GLU A 22 5.49 3.98 -6.93
CA GLU A 22 5.90 3.29 -8.14
C GLU A 22 7.40 3.49 -8.32
N TYR A 23 8.13 2.39 -8.49
CA TYR A 23 9.55 2.42 -8.81
C TYR A 23 9.73 2.21 -10.31
N LEU A 24 10.12 3.27 -11.04
CA LEU A 24 10.30 3.24 -12.49
C LEU A 24 11.76 3.03 -12.93
N PRO A 25 12.01 2.29 -14.02
CA PRO A 25 11.21 1.21 -14.59
C PRO A 25 11.92 -0.12 -14.29
N ILE A 26 11.58 -0.75 -13.17
CA ILE A 26 11.91 -2.18 -13.01
C ILE A 26 10.69 -2.94 -13.50
N SER A 27 10.86 -3.68 -14.61
CA SER A 27 9.81 -4.54 -15.15
C SER A 27 9.54 -5.77 -14.27
N SER A 28 10.41 -6.08 -13.31
CA SER A 28 10.35 -7.26 -12.45
C SER A 28 9.90 -6.90 -11.03
N VAL A 29 8.79 -7.48 -10.59
CA VAL A 29 8.27 -7.31 -9.24
C VAL A 29 9.26 -7.83 -8.20
N GLU A 30 9.87 -8.97 -8.45
CA GLU A 30 10.84 -9.60 -7.54
C GLU A 30 12.09 -8.74 -7.36
N LYS A 31 12.58 -8.10 -8.43
CA LYS A 31 13.72 -7.18 -8.32
C LYS A 31 13.35 -5.86 -7.65
N ALA A 32 12.11 -5.40 -7.83
CA ALA A 32 11.64 -4.17 -7.20
C ALA A 32 11.37 -4.36 -5.70
N ARG A 33 10.96 -5.56 -5.27
CA ARG A 33 10.61 -5.89 -3.89
C ARG A 33 11.67 -5.47 -2.85
N PRO A 34 12.95 -5.90 -2.92
CA PRO A 34 13.94 -5.53 -1.89
C PRO A 34 14.22 -4.02 -1.84
N ILE A 35 14.16 -3.33 -2.98
CA ILE A 35 14.36 -1.88 -3.06
C ILE A 35 13.19 -1.15 -2.38
N MET A 36 11.97 -1.64 -2.62
CA MET A 36 10.77 -1.12 -2.00
C MET A 36 10.76 -1.39 -0.49
N GLU A 37 11.18 -2.57 -0.05
CA GLU A 37 11.34 -2.90 1.37
C GLU A 37 12.34 -1.97 2.07
N GLU A 38 13.53 -1.76 1.49
CA GLU A 38 14.54 -0.84 2.02
C GLU A 38 13.99 0.60 2.14
N PHE A 39 13.27 1.05 1.10
CA PHE A 39 12.61 2.35 1.13
C PHE A 39 11.58 2.46 2.28
N ILE A 40 10.77 1.42 2.48
CA ILE A 40 9.76 1.39 3.54
C ILE A 40 10.41 1.37 4.92
N ASP A 41 11.53 0.69 5.10
CA ASP A 41 12.25 0.65 6.38
C ASP A 41 12.85 2.01 6.74
N ILE A 42 13.48 2.69 5.78
CA ILE A 42 13.95 4.08 5.96
C ILE A 42 12.76 4.99 6.31
N TRP A 43 11.65 4.83 5.60
CA TRP A 43 10.45 5.62 5.84
C TRP A 43 9.89 5.41 7.25
N ARG A 44 9.83 4.14 7.71
CA ARG A 44 9.41 3.79 9.08
C ARG A 44 10.34 4.38 10.14
N GLU A 45 11.65 4.36 9.91
CA GLU A 45 12.63 4.96 10.82
C GLU A 45 12.44 6.48 10.93
N VAL A 46 12.22 7.17 9.80
CA VAL A 46 11.96 8.61 9.80
C VAL A 46 10.63 8.93 10.48
N LEU A 47 9.60 8.11 10.25
CA LEU A 47 8.31 8.28 10.91
C LEU A 47 8.38 7.97 12.41
N SER A 48 9.16 6.99 12.88
CA SER A 48 9.25 6.69 14.32
C SER A 48 9.88 7.85 15.10
N LYS A 49 10.79 8.59 14.48
CA LYS A 49 11.42 9.81 15.04
C LYS A 49 10.48 11.01 15.06
N LYS A 50 9.40 10.98 14.27
CA LYS A 50 8.40 12.06 14.21
C LYS A 50 7.15 11.60 14.93
N SER A 51 6.57 12.43 15.81
CA SER A 51 5.29 12.09 16.47
C SER A 51 4.12 12.28 15.48
N VAL A 52 4.10 11.51 14.40
CA VAL A 52 3.02 11.54 13.41
C VAL A 52 1.87 10.66 13.92
N PRO A 53 0.67 11.21 14.13
CA PRO A 53 -0.47 10.42 14.55
C PRO A 53 -0.92 9.48 13.43
N GLY A 54 -1.14 8.20 13.76
CA GLY A 54 -1.60 7.17 12.83
C GLY A 54 -0.72 5.92 12.83
N GLN A 55 -1.18 4.89 12.13
CA GLN A 55 -0.40 3.67 11.91
C GLN A 55 -0.09 3.55 10.42
N PHE A 56 1.19 3.32 10.09
CA PHE A 56 1.61 3.01 8.74
C PHE A 56 1.55 1.50 8.53
N MET A 57 0.79 1.07 7.53
CA MET A 57 0.64 -0.34 7.16
C MET A 57 1.06 -0.53 5.72
N LEU A 58 1.85 -1.57 5.46
CA LEU A 58 2.20 -2.00 4.12
C LEU A 58 1.31 -3.20 3.76
N ALA A 59 0.56 -3.06 2.67
CA ALA A 59 -0.18 -4.17 2.09
C ALA A 59 0.71 -4.85 1.07
N GLU A 60 1.00 -6.14 1.25
CA GLU A 60 1.70 -6.93 0.25
C GLU A 60 0.68 -7.83 -0.45
N ALA A 61 0.65 -7.77 -1.78
CA ALA A 61 -0.14 -8.67 -2.60
C ALA A 61 0.70 -9.87 -3.01
N ASP A 62 0.17 -11.07 -2.83
CA ASP A 62 0.74 -12.27 -3.44
C ASP A 62 0.26 -12.37 -4.89
N PHE A 63 1.08 -11.89 -5.83
CA PHE A 63 0.74 -11.92 -7.25
C PHE A 63 0.69 -13.34 -7.83
N ALA A 64 1.38 -14.31 -7.20
CA ALA A 64 1.40 -15.69 -7.67
C ALA A 64 0.04 -16.39 -7.47
N GLU A 65 -0.70 -16.03 -6.41
CA GLU A 65 -2.07 -16.52 -6.18
C GLU A 65 -3.03 -16.11 -7.32
N TYR A 66 -2.75 -15.01 -8.00
CA TYR A 66 -3.53 -14.51 -9.15
C TYR A 66 -2.97 -14.97 -10.50
N GLY A 67 -1.95 -15.85 -10.50
CA GLY A 67 -1.31 -16.35 -11.72
C GLY A 67 -0.54 -15.28 -12.50
N LEU A 68 -0.15 -14.18 -11.85
CA LEU A 68 0.62 -13.12 -12.49
C LEU A 68 2.10 -13.46 -12.51
N SER A 69 2.73 -13.26 -13.66
CA SER A 69 4.18 -13.41 -13.85
C SER A 69 4.95 -12.25 -13.22
N ASP A 70 6.25 -12.44 -12.97
CA ASP A 70 7.14 -11.40 -12.44
C ASP A 70 7.15 -10.08 -13.24
N ASN A 71 6.83 -10.13 -14.54
CA ASN A 71 6.75 -8.93 -15.36
C ASN A 71 5.57 -8.04 -14.95
N TYR A 72 5.88 -6.88 -14.37
CA TYR A 72 4.93 -5.88 -13.93
C TYR A 72 3.98 -5.48 -15.07
N SER A 73 2.70 -5.41 -14.73
CA SER A 73 1.62 -5.08 -15.64
C SER A 73 0.54 -4.32 -14.88
N TRP A 74 -0.42 -3.73 -15.61
CA TRP A 74 -1.57 -3.06 -15.00
C TRP A 74 -2.39 -3.98 -14.07
N GLN A 75 -2.30 -5.31 -14.25
CA GLN A 75 -2.97 -6.29 -13.39
C GLN A 75 -2.34 -6.32 -11.99
N HIS A 76 -1.01 -6.17 -11.89
CA HIS A 76 -0.32 -6.07 -10.61
C HIS A 76 -0.78 -4.84 -9.84
N THR A 77 -0.90 -3.71 -10.52
CA THR A 77 -1.45 -2.49 -9.93
C THR A 77 -2.86 -2.74 -9.40
N ALA A 78 -3.74 -3.36 -10.19
CA ALA A 78 -5.11 -3.65 -9.78
C ALA A 78 -5.19 -4.55 -8.54
N VAL A 79 -4.42 -5.64 -8.49
CA VAL A 79 -4.36 -6.54 -7.34
C VAL A 79 -3.83 -5.79 -6.10
N GLN A 80 -2.76 -5.00 -6.25
CA GLN A 80 -2.20 -4.20 -5.16
C GLN A 80 -3.23 -3.23 -4.57
N TYR A 81 -4.00 -2.55 -5.41
CA TYR A 81 -5.08 -1.67 -4.98
C TYR A 81 -6.18 -2.43 -4.24
N ALA A 82 -6.62 -3.57 -4.77
CA ALA A 82 -7.64 -4.41 -4.14
C ALA A 82 -7.19 -4.90 -2.75
N THR A 83 -5.97 -5.42 -2.64
CA THR A 83 -5.39 -5.90 -1.38
C THR A 83 -5.27 -4.76 -0.35
N THR A 84 -4.75 -3.60 -0.76
CA THR A 84 -4.59 -2.45 0.14
C THR A 84 -5.94 -1.93 0.65
N LEU A 85 -6.94 -1.84 -0.23
CA LEU A 85 -8.28 -1.40 0.15
C LEU A 85 -8.98 -2.41 1.07
N ALA A 86 -8.85 -3.71 0.79
CA ALA A 86 -9.41 -4.75 1.64
C ALA A 86 -8.82 -4.71 3.07
N GLN A 87 -7.50 -4.55 3.18
CA GLN A 87 -6.84 -4.40 4.48
C GLN A 87 -7.28 -3.12 5.21
N LEU A 88 -7.36 -1.99 4.51
CA LEU A 88 -7.85 -0.75 5.10
C LEU A 88 -9.28 -0.89 5.66
N ILE A 89 -10.17 -1.54 4.90
CA ILE A 89 -11.54 -1.81 5.36
C ILE A 89 -11.52 -2.70 6.61
N ALA A 90 -10.72 -3.77 6.60
CA ALA A 90 -10.59 -4.67 7.75
C ALA A 90 -10.07 -3.95 9.00
N THR A 91 -9.03 -3.11 8.88
CA THR A 91 -8.52 -2.32 10.01
C THR A 91 -9.56 -1.34 10.54
N VAL A 92 -10.28 -0.64 9.65
CA VAL A 92 -11.35 0.29 10.05
C VAL A 92 -12.49 -0.44 10.76
N GLN A 93 -12.84 -1.65 10.33
CA GLN A 93 -13.85 -2.48 11.00
C GLN A 93 -13.37 -2.96 12.37
N GLN A 94 -12.12 -3.39 12.50
CA GLN A 94 -11.54 -3.81 13.77
C GLN A 94 -11.54 -2.68 14.81
N LEU A 95 -11.25 -1.44 14.39
CA LEU A 95 -11.27 -0.27 15.29
C LEU A 95 -12.68 0.17 15.72
N ARG A 96 -13.74 -0.34 15.09
CA ARG A 96 -15.14 -0.03 15.45
C ARG A 96 -15.74 -1.01 16.46
N ASN A 97 -15.14 -2.19 16.64
CA ASN A 97 -15.55 -3.21 17.60
C ASN A 97 -14.79 -3.06 18.92
#